data_AF-A0AAI8YR49-F1
#
_entry.id   AF-A0AAI8YR49-F1
#
_cell.length_a   1.000
_cell.length_b   1.000
_cell.length_c   1.000
_cell.angle_alpha   90.00
_cell.angle_beta   90.00
_cell.angle_gamma   90.00
#
_symmetry.space_group_name_H-M   'P 1'
#
loop_
_entity.id
_entity.type
_entity.pdbx_description
1 polymer ?
#
loop_
_entity_poly.entity_id
_entity_poly.type
_entity_poly.pdbx_seq_one_letter_code
_entity_poly.pdbx_strand_id
1 'polypeptide(L)'
;MAKEKVVNLLFLSQGVASLDRSETTEHVHLLAALNYYSRIRFITNLLPLIRGSRTLRRVVSVGGGGHEGPIDASDLPALRVPLPELRGHLTTLVTLGLEAVAASAPEVSFVHDYPGTVRTRITSHLPEEVLKTLVFVPIDEVGDRHLYLATSARYPSATGEGDAVPLGEQVGVALGTDGVAGGGLYSVASDCEGTAQGVRDLLAGLKDRRLVDVVWAHTETEFKRITGD
;
A
#
# COMPACT_ATOMS: atom_id res chain seq x y z
N MET A 1 -24.29 -14.74 -6.83
CA MET A 1 -24.38 -13.31 -7.21
C MET A 1 -23.93 -12.48 -6.01
N ALA A 2 -23.00 -11.54 -6.19
CA ALA A 2 -22.63 -10.61 -5.12
C ALA A 2 -23.85 -9.77 -4.72
N LYS A 3 -24.06 -9.54 -3.42
CA LYS A 3 -25.23 -8.78 -2.92
C LYS A 3 -25.00 -7.27 -3.07
N GLU A 4 -23.75 -6.86 -2.97
CA GLU A 4 -23.27 -5.49 -3.06
C GLU A 4 -23.06 -5.11 -4.54
N LYS A 5 -23.52 -3.92 -4.91
CA LYS A 5 -23.38 -3.38 -6.27
C LYS A 5 -22.17 -2.46 -6.42
N VAL A 6 -21.68 -1.93 -5.31
CA VAL A 6 -20.60 -0.93 -5.26
C VAL A 6 -19.76 -1.12 -4.00
N VAL A 7 -18.48 -0.73 -4.07
CA VAL A 7 -17.58 -0.62 -2.92
C VAL A 7 -16.98 0.78 -2.92
N ASN A 8 -17.21 1.57 -1.87
CA ASN A 8 -16.68 2.93 -1.79
C ASN A 8 -15.24 3.00 -1.29
N LEU A 9 -14.95 2.15 -0.31
CA LEU A 9 -13.68 2.09 0.39
C LEU A 9 -13.29 0.62 0.54
N LEU A 10 -12.12 0.26 0.02
CA LEU A 10 -11.45 -0.99 0.30
C LEU A 10 -10.27 -0.71 1.21
N PHE A 11 -10.37 -1.11 2.48
CA PHE A 11 -9.36 -0.89 3.50
C PHE A 11 -8.66 -2.21 3.83
N LEU A 12 -7.36 -2.30 3.52
CA LEU A 12 -6.57 -3.53 3.59
C LEU A 12 -5.45 -3.38 4.61
N SER A 13 -5.64 -3.99 5.78
CA SER A 13 -4.71 -3.93 6.91
C SER A 13 -4.16 -5.28 7.34
N GLN A 14 -4.47 -6.36 6.61
CA GLN A 14 -4.02 -7.70 6.96
C GLN A 14 -2.49 -7.80 6.86
N GLY A 15 -1.85 -8.37 7.86
CA GLY A 15 -0.40 -8.48 7.93
C GLY A 15 0.02 -9.45 9.03
N VAL A 16 1.29 -9.83 8.98
CA VAL A 16 1.94 -10.68 9.98
C VAL A 16 3.35 -10.17 10.20
N ALA A 17 3.93 -10.44 11.36
CA ALA A 17 5.35 -10.22 11.63
C ALA A 17 6.10 -11.55 11.59
N SER A 18 6.13 -12.18 10.41
CA SER A 18 6.90 -13.41 10.16
C SER A 18 8.22 -13.04 9.50
N LEU A 19 9.31 -13.05 10.27
CA LEU A 19 10.67 -12.75 9.76
C LEU A 19 11.50 -14.01 9.51
N ASP A 20 10.91 -15.17 9.75
CA ASP A 20 11.48 -16.51 9.63
C ASP A 20 11.48 -17.06 8.19
N ARG A 21 11.02 -16.26 7.22
CA ARG A 21 10.88 -16.65 5.81
C ARG A 21 9.91 -17.82 5.59
N SER A 22 8.99 -18.06 6.51
CA SER A 22 7.95 -19.07 6.37
C SER A 22 7.19 -18.92 5.05
N GLU A 23 6.85 -20.04 4.42
CA GLU A 23 6.06 -20.09 3.19
C GLU A 23 4.64 -20.62 3.47
N THR A 24 3.67 -20.17 2.68
CA THR A 24 2.33 -20.77 2.64
C THR A 24 2.37 -22.15 1.98
N THR A 25 1.27 -22.89 2.04
CA THR A 25 1.11 -24.16 1.28
C THR A 25 1.17 -23.98 -0.23
N GLU A 26 1.10 -22.73 -0.72
CA GLU A 26 1.18 -22.37 -2.14
C GLU A 26 2.62 -21.97 -2.55
N HIS A 27 3.60 -22.14 -1.66
CA HIS A 27 5.00 -21.77 -1.85
C HIS A 27 5.22 -20.26 -2.07
N VAL A 28 4.47 -19.45 -1.31
CA VAL A 28 4.63 -17.99 -1.29
C VAL A 28 5.16 -17.59 0.08
N HIS A 29 6.17 -16.73 0.12
CA HIS A 29 6.66 -16.16 1.37
C HIS A 29 5.50 -15.51 2.16
N LEU A 30 5.21 -16.01 3.36
CA LEU A 30 4.03 -15.68 4.17
C LEU A 30 3.91 -14.17 4.44
N LEU A 31 5.03 -13.50 4.68
CA LEU A 31 5.06 -12.06 4.88
C LEU A 31 4.61 -11.30 3.63
N ALA A 32 5.10 -11.68 2.45
CA ALA A 32 4.69 -11.08 1.17
C ALA A 32 3.27 -11.50 0.77
N ALA A 33 2.84 -12.72 1.10
CA ALA A 33 1.48 -13.20 0.86
C ALA A 33 0.43 -12.27 1.50
N LEU A 34 0.64 -11.89 2.77
CA LEU A 34 -0.28 -11.02 3.50
C LEU A 34 -0.11 -9.52 3.20
N ASN A 35 1.13 -9.04 3.07
CA ASN A 35 1.36 -7.61 2.82
C ASN A 35 1.16 -7.20 1.37
N TYR A 36 1.31 -8.11 0.42
CA TYR A 36 1.30 -7.79 -1.01
C TYR A 36 0.29 -8.62 -1.81
N TYR A 37 0.55 -9.93 -2.01
CA TYR A 37 -0.20 -10.72 -3.00
C TYR A 37 -1.70 -10.79 -2.71
N SER A 38 -2.09 -11.08 -1.45
CA SER A 38 -3.50 -11.12 -1.08
C SER A 38 -4.18 -9.77 -1.27
N ARG A 39 -3.49 -8.66 -0.96
CA ARG A 39 -4.03 -7.30 -1.12
C ARG A 39 -4.23 -6.95 -2.57
N ILE A 40 -3.24 -7.18 -3.43
CA ILE A 40 -3.41 -6.97 -4.87
C ILE A 40 -4.55 -7.83 -5.42
N ARG A 41 -4.68 -9.09 -4.97
CA ARG A 41 -5.79 -9.96 -5.40
C ARG A 41 -7.15 -9.44 -4.95
N PHE A 42 -7.28 -8.93 -3.72
CA PHE A 42 -8.51 -8.28 -3.26
C PHE A 42 -8.82 -7.04 -4.09
N ILE A 43 -7.81 -6.20 -4.35
CA ILE A 43 -7.98 -4.97 -5.13
C ILE A 43 -8.47 -5.31 -6.53
N THR A 44 -7.78 -6.18 -7.26
CA THR A 44 -8.13 -6.49 -8.66
C THR A 44 -9.49 -7.16 -8.79
N ASN A 45 -9.83 -8.08 -7.88
CA ASN A 45 -11.13 -8.76 -7.90
C ASN A 45 -12.30 -7.83 -7.54
N LEU A 46 -12.08 -6.85 -6.65
CA LEU A 46 -13.12 -5.91 -6.23
C LEU A 46 -13.13 -4.62 -7.05
N LEU A 47 -12.13 -4.40 -7.91
CA LEU A 47 -11.99 -3.19 -8.72
C LEU A 47 -13.25 -2.87 -9.54
N PRO A 48 -13.95 -3.84 -10.18
CA PRO A 48 -15.21 -3.54 -10.87
C PRO A 48 -16.29 -2.93 -9.97
N LEU A 49 -16.39 -3.38 -8.71
CA LEU A 49 -17.34 -2.81 -7.74
C LEU A 49 -16.91 -1.43 -7.26
N ILE A 50 -15.59 -1.19 -7.15
CA ILE A 50 -15.04 0.12 -6.76
C ILE A 50 -15.32 1.15 -7.85
N ARG A 51 -15.06 0.80 -9.11
CA ARG A 51 -15.33 1.67 -10.28
C ARG A 51 -16.82 2.00 -10.43
N GLY A 52 -17.70 1.08 -10.02
CA GLY A 52 -19.15 1.27 -10.04
C GLY A 52 -19.69 2.32 -9.06
N SER A 53 -18.92 2.71 -8.05
CA SER A 53 -19.28 3.81 -7.15
C SER A 53 -19.33 5.15 -7.91
N ARG A 54 -20.26 6.04 -7.54
CA ARG A 54 -20.37 7.41 -8.09
C ARG A 54 -19.86 8.49 -7.13
N THR A 55 -19.48 8.09 -5.93
CA THR A 55 -19.06 8.97 -4.83
C THR A 55 -17.58 8.67 -4.54
N LEU A 56 -17.18 8.41 -3.29
CA LEU A 56 -15.83 7.95 -2.97
C LEU A 56 -15.48 6.63 -3.68
N ARG A 57 -14.27 6.57 -4.24
CA ARG A 57 -13.58 5.38 -4.79
C ARG A 57 -12.17 5.31 -4.23
N ARG A 58 -11.99 4.69 -3.06
CA ARG A 58 -10.73 4.68 -2.31
C ARG A 58 -10.25 3.26 -2.04
N VAL A 59 -8.97 3.03 -2.27
CA VAL A 59 -8.24 1.88 -1.75
C VAL A 59 -7.21 2.40 -0.74
N VAL A 60 -7.19 1.81 0.46
CA VAL A 60 -6.15 2.06 1.47
C VAL A 60 -5.44 0.74 1.74
N SER A 61 -4.13 0.71 1.56
CA SER A 61 -3.26 -0.44 1.86
C SER A 61 -2.30 -0.05 2.98
N VAL A 62 -2.48 -0.63 4.16
CA VAL A 62 -1.76 -0.24 5.38
C VAL A 62 -0.45 -1.01 5.51
N GLY A 63 0.67 -0.32 5.49
CA GLY A 63 1.96 -0.86 5.92
C GLY A 63 3.14 -0.34 5.12
N GLY A 64 3.88 0.61 5.68
CA GLY A 64 5.20 0.99 5.19
C GLY A 64 5.23 2.21 4.29
N GLY A 65 4.08 2.73 3.84
CA GLY A 65 3.99 3.95 3.02
C GLY A 65 4.93 5.08 3.49
N GLY A 66 5.61 5.71 2.55
CA GLY A 66 6.64 6.73 2.79
C GLY A 66 8.01 6.17 3.22
N HIS A 67 8.17 4.85 3.33
CA HIS A 67 9.41 4.17 3.71
C HIS A 67 9.92 3.18 2.65
N GLU A 68 9.60 3.40 1.38
CA GLU A 68 10.15 2.62 0.27
C GLU A 68 11.68 2.65 0.28
N GLY A 69 12.25 1.50 -0.08
CA GLY A 69 13.70 1.31 -0.19
C GLY A 69 14.09 0.57 -1.47
N PRO A 70 15.39 0.26 -1.62
CA PRO A 70 15.87 -0.55 -2.75
C PRO A 70 15.08 -1.86 -2.88
N ILE A 71 14.81 -2.24 -4.13
CA ILE A 71 14.11 -3.49 -4.47
C ILE A 71 15.03 -4.39 -5.28
N ASP A 72 15.08 -5.68 -4.91
CA ASP A 72 15.78 -6.73 -5.65
C ASP A 72 14.79 -7.37 -6.63
N ALA A 73 14.90 -7.01 -7.91
CA ALA A 73 14.04 -7.55 -8.95
C ALA A 73 14.20 -9.07 -9.16
N SER A 74 15.28 -9.67 -8.64
CA SER A 74 15.51 -11.12 -8.67
C SER A 74 14.88 -11.86 -7.48
N ASP A 75 14.36 -11.14 -6.48
CA ASP A 75 13.79 -11.70 -5.27
C ASP A 75 12.58 -10.89 -4.77
N LEU A 76 11.64 -10.59 -5.67
CA LEU A 76 10.43 -9.81 -5.34
C LEU A 76 9.66 -10.35 -4.11
N PRO A 77 9.48 -11.67 -3.92
CA PRO A 77 8.85 -12.20 -2.70
C PRO A 77 9.65 -11.96 -1.41
N ALA A 78 10.89 -11.50 -1.51
CA ALA A 78 11.82 -11.23 -0.40
C ALA A 78 12.13 -12.46 0.47
N LEU A 79 12.47 -13.59 -0.17
CA LEU A 79 12.90 -14.81 0.53
C LEU A 79 14.35 -14.71 1.02
N ARG A 80 15.18 -13.92 0.34
CA ARG A 80 16.64 -13.80 0.52
C ARG A 80 17.11 -12.39 0.86
N VAL A 81 16.24 -11.37 0.73
CA VAL A 81 16.53 -9.99 1.12
C VAL A 81 16.99 -9.91 2.59
N PRO A 82 18.08 -9.18 2.92
CA PRO A 82 18.52 -9.00 4.30
C PRO A 82 17.47 -8.33 5.20
N LEU A 83 17.40 -8.70 6.48
CA LEU A 83 16.40 -8.15 7.44
C LEU A 83 16.39 -6.61 7.52
N PRO A 84 17.54 -5.89 7.54
CA PRO A 84 17.54 -4.43 7.58
C PRO A 84 16.89 -3.78 6.35
N GLU A 85 16.95 -4.45 5.19
CA GLU A 85 16.44 -3.95 3.91
C GLU A 85 14.99 -4.38 3.66
N LEU A 86 14.54 -5.42 4.37
CA LEU A 86 13.26 -6.10 4.12
C LEU A 86 12.05 -5.15 4.13
N ARG A 87 11.98 -4.23 5.10
CA ARG A 87 10.87 -3.27 5.20
C ARG A 87 10.80 -2.40 3.96
N GLY A 88 11.92 -1.78 3.58
CA GLY A 88 11.98 -0.91 2.41
C GLY A 88 11.66 -1.67 1.13
N HIS A 89 12.22 -2.86 0.98
CA HIS A 89 11.98 -3.74 -0.17
C HIS A 89 10.49 -4.10 -0.35
N LEU A 90 9.84 -4.60 0.70
CA LEU A 90 8.43 -4.98 0.63
C LEU A 90 7.51 -3.77 0.48
N THR A 91 7.87 -2.63 1.10
CA THR A 91 7.13 -1.37 0.90
C THR A 91 7.16 -0.98 -0.57
N THR A 92 8.33 -1.02 -1.20
CA THR A 92 8.48 -0.73 -2.63
C THR A 92 7.69 -1.70 -3.50
N LEU A 93 7.70 -3.00 -3.18
CA LEU A 93 6.89 -4.00 -3.88
C LEU A 93 5.40 -3.63 -3.86
N VAL A 94 4.87 -3.25 -2.69
CA VAL A 94 3.49 -2.79 -2.53
C VAL A 94 3.22 -1.55 -3.38
N THR A 95 4.07 -0.52 -3.29
CA THR A 95 3.90 0.72 -4.06
C THR A 95 3.90 0.47 -5.56
N LEU A 96 4.85 -0.30 -6.09
CA LEU A 96 4.93 -0.58 -7.53
C LEU A 96 3.77 -1.45 -8.03
N GLY A 97 3.31 -2.42 -7.23
CA GLY A 97 2.13 -3.20 -7.60
C GLY A 97 0.85 -2.37 -7.58
N LEU A 98 0.72 -1.41 -6.66
CA LEU A 98 -0.38 -0.44 -6.67
C LEU A 98 -0.28 0.52 -7.86
N GLU A 99 0.92 0.97 -8.26
CA GLU A 99 1.13 1.77 -9.48
C GLU A 99 0.61 1.04 -10.72
N ALA A 100 0.91 -0.26 -10.85
CA ALA A 100 0.45 -1.08 -11.97
C ALA A 100 -1.09 -1.15 -12.04
N VAL A 101 -1.77 -1.34 -10.90
CA VAL A 101 -3.23 -1.37 -10.87
C VAL A 101 -3.83 0.01 -11.13
N ALA A 102 -3.28 1.06 -10.51
CA ALA A 102 -3.76 2.43 -10.61
C ALA A 102 -3.73 2.96 -12.06
N ALA A 103 -2.73 2.56 -12.85
CA ALA A 103 -2.63 2.91 -14.26
C ALA A 103 -3.87 2.50 -15.08
N SER A 104 -4.56 1.42 -14.68
CA SER A 104 -5.78 0.93 -15.34
C SER A 104 -7.08 1.53 -14.77
N ALA A 105 -7.01 2.20 -13.61
CA ALA A 105 -8.16 2.74 -12.88
C ALA A 105 -7.86 4.16 -12.34
N PRO A 106 -7.60 5.13 -13.23
CA PRO A 106 -7.24 6.50 -12.84
C PRO A 106 -8.34 7.22 -12.06
N GLU A 107 -9.58 6.74 -12.13
CA GLU A 107 -10.71 7.26 -11.37
C GLU A 107 -10.78 6.76 -9.91
N VAL A 108 -9.90 5.83 -9.52
CA VAL A 108 -9.79 5.30 -8.17
C VAL A 108 -8.56 5.92 -7.50
N SER A 109 -8.73 6.39 -6.26
CA SER A 109 -7.62 6.88 -5.45
C SER A 109 -7.05 5.74 -4.60
N PHE A 110 -5.73 5.59 -4.63
CA PHE A 110 -4.98 4.57 -3.92
C PHE A 110 -4.07 5.24 -2.89
N VAL A 111 -4.13 4.76 -1.65
CA VAL A 111 -3.29 5.25 -0.56
C VAL A 111 -2.54 4.07 0.03
N HIS A 112 -1.22 4.07 -0.10
CA HIS A 112 -0.32 3.19 0.61
C HIS A 112 0.21 3.94 1.83
N ASP A 113 -0.21 3.55 3.03
CA ASP A 113 0.09 4.33 4.23
C ASP A 113 0.96 3.59 5.23
N TYR A 114 1.65 4.35 6.06
CA TYR A 114 2.19 3.91 7.34
C TYR A 114 1.66 4.86 8.41
N PRO A 115 0.69 4.43 9.24
CA PRO A 115 0.03 5.33 10.18
C PRO A 115 0.86 5.55 11.45
N GLY A 116 2.02 4.90 11.58
CA GLY A 116 2.78 4.77 12.83
C GLY A 116 2.80 3.34 13.36
N THR A 117 3.69 3.07 14.31
CA THR A 117 3.76 1.76 14.97
C THR A 117 2.72 1.72 16.10
N VAL A 118 1.82 0.74 16.08
CA VAL A 118 0.79 0.55 17.12
C VAL A 118 1.12 -0.67 17.94
N ARG A 119 0.95 -0.59 19.27
CA ARG A 119 1.14 -1.74 20.16
C ARG A 119 -0.06 -2.67 20.05
N THR A 120 0.04 -3.67 19.17
CA THR A 120 -1.00 -4.69 18.95
C THR A 120 -0.43 -6.09 19.19
N ARG A 121 -1.23 -7.14 18.98
CA ARG A 121 -0.72 -8.53 19.01
C ARG A 121 0.34 -8.80 17.94
N ILE A 122 0.45 -7.98 16.90
CA ILE A 122 1.51 -8.17 15.89
C ILE A 122 2.90 -8.03 16.51
N THR A 123 3.07 -7.23 17.57
CA THR A 123 4.35 -7.02 18.24
C THR A 123 4.57 -7.95 19.44
N SER A 124 3.63 -8.84 19.76
CA SER A 124 3.68 -9.65 21.00
C SER A 124 4.80 -10.69 21.02
N HIS A 125 5.38 -11.01 19.86
CA HIS A 125 6.50 -11.94 19.72
C HIS A 125 7.86 -11.24 19.85
N LEU A 126 7.90 -9.91 19.88
CA LEU A 126 9.14 -9.15 20.04
C LEU A 126 9.58 -9.13 21.51
N PRO A 127 10.89 -9.22 21.80
CA PRO A 127 11.41 -9.03 23.15
C PRO A 127 11.05 -7.65 23.70
N GLU A 128 10.80 -7.54 25.01
CA GLU A 128 10.44 -6.27 25.66
C GLU A 128 11.51 -5.18 25.45
N GLU A 129 12.79 -5.54 25.41
CA GLU A 129 13.87 -4.59 25.12
C GLU A 129 13.80 -4.02 23.70
N VAL A 130 13.32 -4.80 22.72
CA VAL A 130 13.03 -4.29 21.38
C VAL A 130 11.82 -3.37 21.43
N LEU A 131 10.75 -3.76 22.13
CA LEU A 131 9.54 -2.93 22.25
C LEU A 131 9.83 -1.54 22.83
N LYS A 132 10.71 -1.42 23.82
CA LYS A 132 11.12 -0.13 24.40
C LYS A 132 11.83 0.81 23.42
N THR A 133 12.40 0.28 22.33
CA THR A 133 13.06 1.10 21.30
C THR A 133 12.06 1.67 20.29
N LEU A 134 10.82 1.17 20.27
CA LEU A 134 9.79 1.58 19.33
C LEU A 134 8.98 2.75 19.89
N VAL A 135 8.72 3.74 19.03
CA VAL A 135 7.76 4.80 19.32
C VAL A 135 6.37 4.31 18.94
N PHE A 136 5.55 4.04 19.95
CA PHE A 136 4.16 3.63 19.76
C PHE A 136 3.23 4.83 19.66
N VAL A 137 2.41 4.84 18.62
CA VAL A 137 1.30 5.78 18.44
C VAL A 137 0.05 5.16 19.08
N PRO A 138 -0.75 5.93 19.84
CA PRO A 138 -2.04 5.48 20.35
C PRO A 138 -2.95 4.94 19.23
N ILE A 139 -3.72 3.89 19.54
CA ILE A 139 -4.60 3.28 18.55
C ILE A 139 -5.68 4.24 18.04
N ASP A 140 -6.18 5.11 18.92
CA ASP A 140 -7.20 6.11 18.56
C ASP A 140 -6.64 7.14 17.59
N GLU A 141 -5.41 7.60 17.82
CA GLU A 141 -4.72 8.53 16.91
C GLU A 141 -4.45 7.89 15.53
N VAL A 142 -4.09 6.60 15.50
CA VAL A 142 -3.99 5.87 14.22
C VAL A 142 -5.36 5.70 13.55
N GLY A 143 -6.43 5.52 14.33
CA GLY A 143 -7.80 5.54 13.83
C GLY A 143 -8.16 6.85 13.13
N ASP A 144 -7.83 7.98 13.75
CA ASP A 144 -8.04 9.31 13.18
C ASP A 144 -7.23 9.52 11.89
N ARG A 145 -5.96 9.09 11.88
CA ARG A 145 -5.09 9.12 10.68
C ARG A 145 -5.69 8.30 9.55
N HIS A 146 -6.13 7.08 9.81
CA HIS A 146 -6.75 6.23 8.80
C HIS A 146 -8.07 6.80 8.28
N LEU A 147 -8.91 7.37 9.15
CA LEU A 147 -10.14 8.04 8.73
C LEU A 147 -9.83 9.20 7.79
N TYR A 148 -8.81 9.99 8.12
CA TYR A 148 -8.33 11.08 7.28
C TYR A 148 -7.84 10.59 5.91
N LEU A 149 -6.95 9.59 5.88
CA LEU A 149 -6.43 8.99 4.66
C LEU A 149 -7.52 8.37 3.78
N ALA A 150 -8.54 7.77 4.41
CA ALA A 150 -9.64 7.12 3.72
C ALA A 150 -10.64 8.10 3.09
N THR A 151 -10.86 9.27 3.72
CA THR A 151 -12.02 10.13 3.38
C THR A 151 -11.67 11.52 2.89
N SER A 152 -10.45 12.01 3.16
CA SER A 152 -10.04 13.37 2.82
C SER A 152 -9.87 13.60 1.31
N ALA A 153 -10.27 14.79 0.86
CA ALA A 153 -10.01 15.31 -0.47
C ALA A 153 -8.52 15.65 -0.71
N ARG A 154 -7.66 15.45 0.30
CA ARG A 154 -6.19 15.59 0.16
C ARG A 154 -5.61 14.58 -0.82
N TYR A 155 -6.24 13.42 -0.97
CA TYR A 155 -5.76 12.31 -1.79
C TYR A 155 -6.77 12.00 -2.91
N PRO A 156 -7.04 12.92 -3.85
CA PRO A 156 -8.02 12.68 -4.92
C PRO A 156 -7.59 11.55 -5.86
N SER A 157 -8.50 11.09 -6.72
CA SER A 157 -8.12 10.22 -7.85
C SER A 157 -7.36 11.03 -8.90
N ALA A 158 -6.69 10.36 -9.84
CA ALA A 158 -5.97 11.04 -10.92
C ALA A 158 -6.91 11.85 -11.85
N THR A 159 -8.18 11.45 -11.93
CA THR A 159 -9.21 12.21 -12.67
C THR A 159 -9.83 13.34 -11.85
N GLY A 160 -9.51 13.44 -10.55
CA GLY A 160 -10.13 14.40 -9.64
C GLY A 160 -11.60 14.10 -9.31
N GLU A 161 -12.11 12.94 -9.74
CA GLU A 161 -13.49 12.53 -9.49
C GLU A 161 -13.67 11.91 -8.10
N GLY A 162 -14.85 12.13 -7.53
CA GLY A 162 -15.35 11.43 -6.34
C GLY A 162 -15.67 12.36 -5.17
N ASP A 163 -16.61 11.94 -4.35
CA ASP A 163 -17.01 12.68 -3.15
C ASP A 163 -16.05 12.35 -1.99
N ALA A 164 -15.26 13.34 -1.60
CA ALA A 164 -14.36 13.27 -0.44
C ALA A 164 -14.61 14.48 0.49
N VAL A 165 -14.17 14.36 1.74
CA VAL A 165 -14.30 15.43 2.74
C VAL A 165 -13.47 16.64 2.28
N PRO A 166 -14.08 17.83 2.07
CA PRO A 166 -13.37 19.00 1.57
C PRO A 166 -12.21 19.42 2.46
N LEU A 167 -11.19 20.01 1.83
CA LEU A 167 -10.01 20.53 2.53
C LEU A 167 -10.34 21.83 3.26
N GLY A 168 -9.75 22.01 4.43
CA GLY A 168 -9.68 23.32 5.10
C GLY A 168 -8.68 24.25 4.39
N GLU A 169 -8.75 25.55 4.68
CA GLU A 169 -7.98 26.60 3.98
C GLU A 169 -6.46 26.39 3.96
N GLN A 170 -5.91 25.66 4.94
CA GLN A 170 -4.46 25.45 5.10
C GLN A 170 -3.97 24.10 4.56
N VAL A 171 -4.86 23.25 4.03
CA VAL A 171 -4.51 21.90 3.59
C VAL A 171 -4.53 21.84 2.07
N GLY A 172 -3.37 21.54 1.48
CA GLY A 172 -3.24 21.29 0.05
C GLY A 172 -3.53 19.84 -0.35
N VAL A 173 -3.67 19.62 -1.66
CA VAL A 173 -3.68 18.28 -2.26
C VAL A 173 -2.30 17.66 -2.13
N ALA A 174 -2.22 16.38 -1.77
CA ALA A 174 -0.97 15.65 -1.64
C ALA A 174 -0.31 15.40 -2.99
N LEU A 175 1.02 15.28 -2.97
CA LEU A 175 1.79 14.80 -4.11
C LEU A 175 1.66 13.28 -4.19
N GLY A 176 1.40 12.76 -5.39
CA GLY A 176 1.43 11.34 -5.68
C GLY A 176 2.85 10.77 -5.71
N THR A 177 2.96 9.46 -5.90
CA THR A 177 4.25 8.75 -6.07
C THR A 177 4.97 9.14 -7.35
N ASP A 178 4.29 9.82 -8.28
CA ASP A 178 4.81 10.46 -9.49
C ASP A 178 5.27 11.92 -9.27
N GLY A 179 5.09 12.46 -8.06
CA GLY A 179 5.40 13.85 -7.74
C GLY A 179 4.35 14.85 -8.23
N VAL A 180 3.23 14.40 -8.77
CA VAL A 180 2.14 15.27 -9.26
C VAL A 180 1.12 15.46 -8.16
N ALA A 181 0.73 16.72 -7.91
CA ALA A 181 -0.38 17.01 -7.01
C ALA A 181 -1.66 16.37 -7.56
N GLY A 182 -2.26 15.46 -6.79
CA GLY A 182 -3.46 14.76 -7.25
C GLY A 182 -3.20 13.54 -8.14
N GLY A 183 -1.99 12.96 -8.13
CA GLY A 183 -1.61 11.84 -9.02
C GLY A 183 -2.38 10.52 -8.82
N GLY A 184 -3.30 10.42 -7.87
CA GLY A 184 -4.18 9.25 -7.70
C GLY A 184 -3.57 8.06 -6.95
N LEU A 185 -2.25 7.96 -6.82
CA LEU A 185 -1.57 7.04 -5.91
C LEU A 185 -0.66 7.80 -4.96
N TYR A 186 -0.82 7.56 -3.67
CA TYR A 186 -0.09 8.23 -2.60
C TYR A 186 0.63 7.22 -1.74
N SER A 187 1.91 7.50 -1.44
CA SER A 187 2.65 6.77 -0.42
C SER A 187 2.92 7.69 0.77
N VAL A 188 2.35 7.36 1.92
CA VAL A 188 2.16 8.34 2.99
C VAL A 188 2.72 7.83 4.31
N ALA A 189 3.61 8.60 4.93
CA ALA A 189 4.16 8.30 6.24
C ALA A 189 3.21 8.70 7.40
N SER A 190 3.66 8.55 8.63
CA SER A 190 2.82 8.67 9.83
C SER A 190 2.27 10.07 10.11
N ASP A 191 2.81 11.09 9.45
CA ASP A 191 2.36 12.48 9.53
C ASP A 191 1.20 12.80 8.55
N CYS A 192 0.82 11.86 7.69
CA CYS A 192 -0.16 12.06 6.62
C CYS A 192 0.25 13.11 5.57
N GLU A 193 1.48 13.64 5.58
CA GLU A 193 1.84 14.76 4.73
C GLU A 193 2.21 14.34 3.29
N GLY A 194 2.66 13.10 3.12
CA GLY A 194 2.98 12.50 1.82
C GLY A 194 4.34 11.81 1.83
N THR A 195 4.90 11.60 0.64
CA THR A 195 6.19 10.94 0.47
C THR A 195 7.36 11.92 0.65
N ALA A 196 8.49 11.52 1.24
CA ALA A 196 9.69 12.36 1.26
C ALA A 196 10.32 12.47 -0.15
N GLN A 197 11.09 13.54 -0.43
CA GLN A 197 11.71 13.73 -1.75
C GLN A 197 12.61 12.56 -2.17
N GLY A 198 13.48 12.08 -1.27
CA GLY A 198 14.39 10.97 -1.60
C GLY A 198 13.65 9.66 -1.94
N VAL A 199 12.46 9.45 -1.37
CA VAL A 199 11.62 8.31 -1.72
C VAL A 199 10.96 8.50 -3.09
N ARG A 200 10.52 9.72 -3.42
CA ARG A 200 10.05 10.03 -4.79
C ARG A 200 11.14 9.85 -5.83
N ASP A 201 12.36 10.29 -5.54
CA ASP A 201 13.50 10.14 -6.45
C ASP A 201 13.83 8.65 -6.66
N LEU A 202 13.79 7.85 -5.60
CA LEU A 202 13.90 6.39 -5.69
C LEU A 202 12.82 5.83 -6.61
N LEU A 203 11.54 6.11 -6.34
CA LEU A 203 10.41 5.60 -7.13
C LEU A 203 10.48 6.03 -8.60
N ALA A 204 10.88 7.27 -8.88
CA ALA A 204 11.11 7.77 -10.23
C ALA A 204 12.19 6.93 -10.95
N GLY A 205 13.34 6.69 -10.29
CA GLY A 205 14.38 5.83 -10.85
C GLY A 205 13.95 4.37 -11.08
N LEU A 206 13.08 3.82 -10.23
CA LEU A 206 12.52 2.48 -10.44
C LEU A 206 11.56 2.44 -11.64
N LYS A 207 10.78 3.50 -11.84
CA LYS A 207 9.89 3.68 -13.01
C LYS A 207 10.67 3.81 -14.30
N ASP A 208 11.76 4.59 -14.33
CA ASP A 208 12.63 4.72 -15.50
C ASP A 208 13.23 3.37 -15.93
N ARG A 209 13.48 2.48 -14.97
CA ARG A 209 13.93 1.10 -15.21
C ARG A 209 12.80 0.11 -15.51
N ARG A 210 11.56 0.60 -15.65
CA ARG A 210 10.35 -0.19 -15.92
C ARG A 210 10.04 -1.26 -14.87
N LEU A 211 10.39 -1.01 -13.61
CA LEU A 211 10.14 -2.01 -12.57
C LEU A 211 8.68 -2.17 -12.18
N VAL A 212 7.81 -1.21 -12.49
CA VAL A 212 6.35 -1.38 -12.37
C VAL A 212 5.89 -2.56 -13.24
N ASP A 213 6.33 -2.61 -14.50
CA ASP A 213 6.00 -3.70 -15.43
C ASP A 213 6.56 -5.04 -14.95
N VAL A 214 7.78 -5.06 -14.41
CA VAL A 214 8.42 -6.27 -13.86
C VAL A 214 7.65 -6.80 -12.66
N VAL A 215 7.28 -5.92 -11.72
CA VAL A 215 6.50 -6.29 -10.53
C VAL A 215 5.11 -6.80 -10.94
N TRP A 216 4.47 -6.15 -11.90
CA TRP A 216 3.15 -6.58 -12.39
C TRP A 216 3.22 -7.95 -13.06
N ALA A 217 4.16 -8.15 -13.99
CA ALA A 217 4.35 -9.43 -14.68
C ALA A 217 4.67 -10.58 -13.72
N HIS A 218 5.49 -10.32 -12.69
CA HIS A 218 5.72 -11.28 -11.60
C HIS A 218 4.42 -11.62 -10.86
N THR A 219 3.62 -10.61 -10.55
CA THR A 219 2.38 -10.77 -9.80
C THR A 219 1.35 -11.59 -10.58
N GLU A 220 1.18 -11.31 -11.88
CA GLU A 220 0.31 -12.10 -12.75
C GLU A 220 0.81 -13.55 -12.91
N THR A 221 2.13 -13.74 -13.00
CA THR A 221 2.74 -15.08 -13.06
C THR A 221 2.44 -15.87 -11.79
N GLU A 222 2.60 -15.28 -10.61
CA GLU A 222 2.31 -15.92 -9.33
C GLU A 222 0.82 -16.25 -9.19
N PHE A 223 -0.07 -15.33 -9.57
CA PHE A 223 -1.51 -15.61 -9.58
C PHE A 223 -1.85 -16.77 -10.51
N LYS A 224 -1.38 -16.75 -11.75
CA LYS A 224 -1.61 -17.84 -12.71
C LYS A 224 -1.08 -19.17 -12.21
N ARG A 225 0.11 -19.19 -11.60
CA ARG A 225 0.72 -20.40 -11.01
C ARG A 225 -0.17 -21.01 -9.92
N ILE A 226 -0.78 -20.17 -9.09
CA ILE A 226 -1.57 -20.60 -7.92
C ILE A 226 -3.03 -20.90 -8.30
N THR A 227 -3.66 -20.04 -9.11
CA THR A 227 -5.11 -20.11 -9.41
C THR A 227 -5.44 -20.76 -10.74
N GLY A 228 -4.47 -20.96 -11.63
CA GLY A 228 -4.69 -21.52 -12.98
C GLY A 228 -5.18 -20.52 -14.03
N ASP A 229 -5.82 -19.44 -13.58
CA ASP A 229 -6.32 -18.31 -14.40
C ASP A 229 -5.70 -16.98 -13.97
#